data_AF-A0A835IYN3-F1
#
_entry.id   AF-A0A835IYN3-F1
#
_cell.length_a   1.000
_cell.length_b   1.000
_cell.length_c   1.000
_cell.angle_alpha   90.00
_cell.angle_beta   90.00
_cell.angle_gamma   90.00
#
_symmetry.space_group_name_H-M   'P 1'
#
loop_
_entity.id
_entity.type
_entity.pdbx_description
1 polymer ?
#
loop_
_entity_poly.entity_id
_entity_poly.type
_entity_poly.pdbx_seq_one_letter_code
_entity_poly.pdbx_strand_id
1 'polypeptide(L)'
;MSGWFSVIGQVLALSSVVTMVFLGYKCEAKCEFKAISNFGDSNSDNCRICFDDFLRRDMVSVACGHLFCKLCWKGYITISINDGPGCLTMRCPEIKCVAAVDDELVNQLVSNEEQWKYLRFLLRSYVEVKKRIKWCPSPDCDNAVEFVGGSYDVSCNCKHNFC
;
A
#
# COMPACT_ATOMS: atom_id res chain seq x y z
N MET A 1 10.65 44.45 6.60
CA MET A 1 9.85 44.11 7.80
C MET A 1 8.48 43.69 7.30
N SER A 2 8.28 42.38 7.12
CA SER A 2 7.52 41.47 7.99
C SER A 2 6.16 41.15 7.36
N GLY A 3 6.10 40.06 6.59
CA GLY A 3 4.86 39.57 5.96
C GLY A 3 4.91 38.09 5.56
N TRP A 4 5.87 37.31 6.07
CA TRP A 4 6.13 35.92 5.64
C TRP A 4 5.77 34.85 6.68
N PHE A 5 5.18 35.21 7.82
CA PHE A 5 4.98 34.30 8.95
C PHE A 5 3.54 33.81 9.20
N SER A 6 2.58 33.98 8.29
CA SER A 6 1.18 33.58 8.54
C SER A 6 0.64 32.40 7.72
N VAL A 7 1.46 31.66 6.96
CA VAL A 7 0.97 30.54 6.11
C VAL A 7 1.43 29.15 6.60
N ILE A 8 2.09 29.05 7.75
CA ILE A 8 2.59 27.77 8.30
C ILE A 8 1.62 27.19 9.37
N GLY A 9 0.40 27.72 9.48
CA GLY A 9 -0.52 27.44 10.59
C GLY A 9 -1.50 26.27 10.45
N GLN A 10 -1.66 25.66 9.27
CA GLN A 10 -2.70 24.62 9.06
C GLN A 10 -2.23 23.40 8.25
N VAL A 11 -0.94 23.06 8.32
CA VAL A 11 -0.40 21.80 7.75
C VAL A 11 -0.01 20.81 8.87
N LEU A 12 -0.25 21.15 10.14
CA LEU A 12 0.26 20.42 11.31
C LEU A 12 -0.81 19.59 12.04
N ALA A 13 -1.60 18.80 11.31
CA ALA A 13 -2.45 17.76 11.91
C ALA A 13 -2.47 16.43 11.13
N LEU A 14 -1.44 16.15 10.33
CA LEU A 14 -1.23 14.82 9.71
C LEU A 14 0.08 14.14 10.17
N SER A 15 0.68 14.61 11.27
CA SER A 15 2.04 14.26 11.70
C SER A 15 2.17 13.00 12.58
N SER A 16 1.33 11.98 12.42
CA SER A 16 1.57 10.71 13.15
C SER A 16 1.36 9.42 12.37
N VAL A 17 0.73 9.44 11.19
CA VAL A 17 0.64 8.24 10.35
C VAL A 17 1.62 8.31 9.18
N VAL A 18 1.80 9.49 8.58
CA VAL A 18 2.68 9.66 7.41
C VAL A 18 4.15 9.50 7.78
N THR A 19 4.58 9.97 8.95
CA THR A 19 5.99 9.85 9.38
C THR A 19 6.43 8.41 9.63
N MET A 20 5.51 7.50 9.97
CA MET A 20 5.86 6.08 10.15
C MET A 20 6.11 5.35 8.82
N VAL A 21 5.61 5.89 7.70
CA VAL A 21 5.89 5.34 6.37
C VAL A 21 7.26 5.82 5.83
N PHE A 22 7.78 6.94 6.34
CA PHE A 22 9.01 7.56 5.83
C PHE A 22 10.31 7.22 6.58
N LEU A 23 10.26 6.49 7.71
CA LEU A 23 11.45 6.09 8.46
C LEU A 23 11.43 4.60 8.79
N GLY A 24 11.58 3.77 7.75
CA GLY A 24 11.55 2.31 7.84
C GLY A 24 12.51 1.61 6.89
N TYR A 25 13.79 1.99 6.96
CA TYR A 25 14.97 1.21 6.55
C TYR A 25 15.20 0.95 5.07
N LYS A 26 15.92 1.91 4.48
CA LYS A 26 16.89 1.72 3.40
C LYS A 26 17.86 0.57 3.75
N CYS A 27 17.61 -0.63 3.25
CA CYS A 27 18.61 -1.70 3.20
C CYS A 27 19.48 -1.50 1.96
N GLU A 28 20.53 -0.67 2.05
CA GLU A 28 21.66 -0.74 1.12
C GLU A 28 22.51 -1.97 1.47
N ALA A 29 21.97 -3.15 1.26
CA ALA A 29 22.75 -4.36 1.12
C ALA A 29 22.71 -4.73 -0.36
N LYS A 30 23.87 -4.63 -1.03
CA LYS A 30 24.06 -5.27 -2.33
C LYS A 30 23.73 -6.76 -2.16
N CYS A 31 22.55 -7.17 -2.59
CA CYS A 31 22.28 -8.59 -2.80
C CYS A 31 23.01 -9.01 -4.07
N GLU A 32 24.33 -9.24 -3.94
CA GLU A 32 25.06 -10.01 -4.92
C GLU A 32 24.47 -11.42 -4.96
N PHE A 33 23.91 -11.78 -6.12
CA PHE A 33 23.49 -13.13 -6.44
C PHE A 33 24.75 -14.02 -6.49
N LYS A 34 25.09 -14.63 -5.37
CA LYS A 34 26.12 -15.66 -5.31
C LYS A 34 25.45 -17.02 -5.31
N ALA A 35 25.51 -17.69 -6.45
CA ALA A 35 25.20 -19.11 -6.56
C ALA A 35 26.17 -19.87 -5.64
N ILE A 36 25.65 -20.46 -4.56
CA ILE A 36 26.39 -21.44 -3.77
C ILE A 36 25.78 -22.80 -4.09
N SER A 37 26.59 -23.63 -4.75
CA SER A 37 26.35 -25.04 -5.00
C SER A 37 26.19 -25.84 -3.70
N ASN A 38 25.11 -26.61 -3.64
CA ASN A 38 24.86 -27.83 -2.84
C ASN A 38 25.36 -27.88 -1.39
N PHE A 39 24.41 -27.71 -0.46
CA PHE A 39 24.39 -28.47 0.79
C PHE A 39 22.97 -29.00 0.97
N GLY A 40 22.83 -30.32 1.14
CA GLY A 40 21.53 -30.94 1.33
C GLY A 40 20.91 -30.48 2.64
N ASP A 41 19.83 -29.71 2.52
CA ASP A 41 18.77 -29.67 3.49
C ASP A 41 17.47 -29.82 2.70
N SER A 42 16.78 -30.93 2.92
CA SER A 42 15.46 -31.24 2.39
C SER A 42 14.41 -30.32 3.03
N ASN A 43 14.47 -29.01 2.76
CA ASN A 43 13.55 -28.02 3.32
C ASN A 43 13.00 -27.11 2.20
N SER A 44 12.57 -27.76 1.11
CA SER A 44 11.75 -27.16 0.08
C SER A 44 10.27 -27.43 0.38
N ASP A 45 9.46 -26.39 0.27
CA ASP A 45 8.00 -26.48 0.40
C ASP A 45 7.37 -26.30 -1.00
N ASN A 46 6.28 -27.01 -1.25
CA ASN A 46 5.54 -26.93 -2.50
C ASN A 46 4.54 -25.75 -2.49
N CYS A 47 4.52 -24.95 -3.55
CA CYS A 47 3.56 -23.86 -3.71
C CYS A 47 2.21 -24.39 -4.23
N ARG A 48 1.13 -24.20 -3.46
CA ARG A 48 -0.22 -24.68 -3.82
C ARG A 48 -0.88 -23.99 -5.02
N ILE A 49 -0.27 -22.93 -5.56
CA ILE A 49 -0.78 -22.18 -6.73
C ILE A 49 -0.12 -22.66 -8.02
N CYS A 50 1.21 -22.67 -8.08
CA CYS A 50 1.94 -23.08 -9.28
C CYS A 50 2.42 -24.54 -9.25
N PHE A 51 2.32 -25.22 -8.11
CA PHE A 51 2.73 -26.61 -7.87
C PHE A 51 4.24 -26.88 -8.00
N ASP A 52 5.07 -25.84 -8.04
CA ASP A 52 6.53 -25.96 -8.00
C ASP A 52 7.09 -25.96 -6.58
N ASP A 53 8.29 -26.52 -6.41
CA ASP A 53 9.02 -26.56 -5.14
C ASP A 53 9.94 -25.34 -4.98
N PHE A 54 9.87 -24.70 -3.82
CA PHE A 54 10.69 -23.54 -3.48
C PHE A 54 11.38 -23.75 -2.15
N LEU A 55 12.55 -23.14 -1.99
CA LEU A 55 13.21 -23.06 -0.69
C LEU A 55 12.32 -22.28 0.29
N ARG A 56 12.37 -22.66 1.58
CA ARG A 56 11.59 -21.99 2.63
C ARG A 56 11.70 -20.47 2.63
N ARG A 57 12.89 -19.93 2.32
CA ARG A 57 13.18 -18.47 2.24
C ARG A 57 12.42 -17.75 1.11
N ASP A 58 11.96 -18.49 0.10
CA ASP A 58 11.26 -18.00 -1.09
C ASP A 58 9.75 -18.26 -1.00
N MET A 59 9.30 -18.81 0.13
CA MET A 59 7.91 -19.02 0.50
C MET A 59 7.50 -17.98 1.54
N VAL A 60 6.28 -17.46 1.41
CA VAL A 60 5.74 -16.43 2.30
C VAL A 60 4.33 -16.83 2.73
N SER A 61 3.99 -16.53 3.98
CA SER A 61 2.66 -16.69 4.54
C SER A 61 2.23 -15.41 5.24
N VAL A 62 0.93 -15.14 5.21
CA VAL A 62 0.30 -14.15 6.11
C VAL A 62 -0.02 -14.82 7.46
N ALA A 63 -0.78 -14.14 8.33
CA ALA A 63 -1.12 -14.60 9.68
C ALA A 63 -1.75 -16.01 9.78
N CYS A 64 -2.33 -16.55 8.70
CA CYS A 64 -2.90 -17.91 8.69
C CYS A 64 -1.88 -19.04 8.55
N GLY A 65 -0.63 -18.75 8.17
CA GLY A 65 0.42 -19.76 7.97
C GLY A 65 0.35 -20.52 6.63
N HIS A 66 -0.60 -20.22 5.74
CA HIS A 66 -0.60 -20.80 4.38
C HIS A 66 0.55 -20.22 3.55
N LEU A 67 1.42 -21.10 3.08
CA LEU A 67 2.64 -20.75 2.35
C LEU A 67 2.42 -20.77 0.83
N PHE A 68 2.87 -19.70 0.18
CA PHE A 68 2.94 -19.60 -1.27
C PHE A 68 4.27 -18.97 -1.67
N CYS A 69 4.76 -19.26 -2.88
CA CYS A 69 6.01 -18.66 -3.34
C CYS A 69 5.85 -17.15 -3.57
N LYS A 70 6.95 -16.40 -3.43
CA LYS A 70 6.96 -14.94 -3.65
C LYS A 70 6.44 -14.54 -5.03
N LEU A 71 6.67 -15.36 -6.05
CA LEU A 71 6.22 -15.09 -7.42
C LEU A 71 4.69 -15.15 -7.54
N CYS A 72 4.05 -16.17 -6.96
CA CYS A 72 2.60 -16.28 -6.93
C CYS A 72 1.96 -15.18 -6.10
N TRP A 73 2.54 -14.84 -4.94
CA TRP A 73 2.08 -13.70 -4.15
C TRP A 73 2.16 -12.39 -4.93
N LYS A 74 3.32 -12.11 -5.56
CA LYS A 74 3.49 -10.92 -6.39
C LYS A 74 2.44 -10.84 -7.48
N GLY A 75 2.24 -11.92 -8.26
CA GLY A 75 1.22 -11.97 -9.31
C GLY A 75 -0.19 -11.71 -8.77
N TYR A 76 -0.54 -12.36 -7.66
CA TYR A 76 -1.85 -12.18 -7.01
C TYR A 76 -2.09 -10.73 -6.54
N ILE A 77 -1.09 -10.12 -5.90
CA ILE A 77 -1.16 -8.74 -5.42
C ILE A 77 -1.23 -7.75 -6.59
N THR A 78 -0.36 -7.91 -7.59
CA THR A 78 -0.36 -7.09 -8.82
C THR A 78 -1.71 -7.11 -9.51
N ILE A 79 -2.31 -8.29 -9.72
CA ILE A 79 -3.62 -8.41 -10.35
C ILE A 79 -4.67 -7.70 -9.48
N SER A 80 -4.67 -7.95 -8.17
CA SER A 80 -5.63 -7.32 -7.25
C SER A 80 -5.56 -5.80 -7.26
N ILE A 81 -4.36 -5.21 -7.32
CA ILE A 81 -4.16 -3.75 -7.40
C ILE A 81 -4.68 -3.22 -8.74
N ASN A 82 -4.41 -3.91 -9.84
CA ASN A 82 -4.84 -3.47 -11.17
C ASN A 82 -6.35 -3.61 -11.38
N ASP A 83 -7.00 -4.59 -10.73
CA ASP A 83 -8.45 -4.76 -10.74
C ASP A 83 -9.20 -3.64 -9.99
N GLY A 84 -8.53 -2.96 -9.06
CA GLY A 84 -8.99 -1.71 -8.46
C GLY A 84 -9.01 -1.70 -6.92
N PRO A 85 -9.92 -0.92 -6.29
CA PRO A 85 -9.88 -0.68 -4.83
C PRO A 85 -10.21 -1.93 -3.98
N GLY A 86 -10.68 -3.01 -4.60
CA GLY A 86 -10.90 -4.30 -3.92
C GLY A 86 -9.64 -4.89 -3.28
N CYS A 87 -8.45 -4.50 -3.75
CA CYS A 87 -7.17 -4.87 -3.15
C CYS A 87 -7.07 -4.56 -1.66
N LEU A 88 -7.74 -3.51 -1.16
CA LEU A 88 -7.72 -3.15 0.28
C LEU A 88 -8.40 -4.19 1.18
N THR A 89 -9.17 -5.11 0.59
CA THR A 89 -9.89 -6.19 1.30
C THR A 89 -9.40 -7.57 0.88
N MET A 90 -8.24 -7.63 0.22
CA MET A 90 -7.67 -8.86 -0.29
C MET A 90 -7.32 -9.83 0.84
N ARG A 91 -7.41 -11.13 0.52
CA ARG A 91 -7.28 -12.21 1.49
C ARG A 91 -6.25 -13.23 1.02
N CYS A 92 -5.87 -14.11 1.93
CA CYS A 92 -5.09 -15.29 1.59
C CYS A 92 -5.70 -16.04 0.39
N PRO A 93 -4.88 -16.46 -0.61
CA PRO A 93 -5.35 -17.22 -1.77
C PRO A 93 -5.97 -18.58 -1.45
N GLU A 94 -5.75 -19.12 -0.24
CA GLU A 94 -6.31 -20.40 0.19
C GLU A 94 -7.84 -20.35 0.31
N ILE A 95 -8.51 -21.40 -0.17
CA ILE A 95 -9.97 -21.45 -0.22
C ILE A 95 -10.53 -21.48 1.21
N LYS A 96 -11.56 -20.68 1.48
CA LYS A 96 -12.20 -20.49 2.81
C LYS A 96 -11.31 -19.80 3.86
N CYS A 97 -10.10 -19.36 3.49
CA CYS A 97 -9.28 -18.56 4.38
C CYS A 97 -9.79 -17.12 4.41
N VAL A 98 -9.87 -16.53 5.61
CA VAL A 98 -10.32 -15.14 5.81
C VAL A 98 -9.19 -14.22 6.28
N ALA A 99 -7.96 -14.74 6.37
CA ALA A 99 -6.82 -13.94 6.78
C ALA A 99 -6.56 -12.84 5.75
N ALA A 100 -6.51 -11.60 6.24
CA ALA A 100 -6.15 -10.43 5.44
C ALA A 100 -4.67 -10.49 5.05
N VAL A 101 -4.37 -9.89 3.91
CA VAL A 101 -2.99 -9.59 3.51
C VAL A 101 -2.61 -8.26 4.15
N ASP A 102 -1.46 -8.23 4.82
CA ASP A 102 -0.93 -7.03 5.45
C ASP A 102 -0.27 -6.09 4.43
N ASP A 103 -0.30 -4.78 4.73
CA ASP A 103 0.29 -3.73 3.89
C ASP A 103 1.80 -3.92 3.72
N GLU A 104 2.49 -4.49 4.70
CA GLU A 104 3.92 -4.75 4.67
C GLU A 104 4.27 -5.74 3.55
N LEU A 105 3.54 -6.86 3.47
CA LEU A 105 3.69 -7.85 2.41
C LEU A 105 3.39 -7.28 1.03
N VAL A 106 2.35 -6.46 0.90
CA VAL A 106 2.03 -5.74 -0.35
C VAL A 106 3.22 -4.89 -0.77
N ASN A 107 3.70 -4.01 0.12
CA ASN A 107 4.81 -3.10 -0.14
C ASN A 107 6.12 -3.84 -0.46
N GLN A 108 6.35 -5.02 0.11
CA GLN A 108 7.56 -5.81 -0.11
C GLN A 108 7.63 -6.43 -1.51
N LEU A 109 6.49 -6.83 -2.09
CA LEU A 109 6.46 -7.66 -3.30
C LEU A 109 6.15 -6.91 -4.59
N VAL A 110 5.51 -5.74 -4.49
CA VAL A 110 5.09 -4.95 -5.66
C VAL A 110 6.19 -4.00 -6.13
N SER A 111 6.05 -3.53 -7.36
CA SER A 111 6.87 -2.44 -7.91
C SER A 111 6.46 -1.08 -7.33
N ASN A 112 7.33 -0.08 -7.46
CA ASN A 112 7.03 1.29 -7.03
C ASN A 112 5.74 1.85 -7.65
N GLU A 113 5.45 1.54 -8.92
CA GLU A 113 4.23 2.02 -9.59
C GLU A 113 2.96 1.43 -8.95
N GLU A 114 2.97 0.12 -8.72
CA GLU A 114 1.88 -0.60 -8.06
C GLU A 114 1.71 -0.15 -6.61
N GLN A 115 2.82 0.13 -5.92
CA GLN A 115 2.80 0.69 -4.57
C GLN A 115 2.09 2.04 -4.53
N TRP A 116 2.39 2.94 -5.48
CA TRP A 116 1.70 4.22 -5.58
C TRP A 116 0.20 4.06 -5.87
N LYS A 117 -0.18 3.10 -6.72
CA LYS A 117 -1.61 2.77 -6.97
C LYS A 117 -2.30 2.27 -5.71
N TYR A 118 -1.66 1.35 -4.98
CA TYR A 118 -2.16 0.81 -3.71
C TYR A 118 -2.36 1.92 -2.67
N LEU A 119 -1.36 2.77 -2.47
CA LEU A 119 -1.42 3.91 -1.56
C LEU A 119 -2.52 4.90 -1.95
N ARG A 120 -2.75 5.13 -3.25
CA ARG A 120 -3.85 5.98 -3.72
C ARG A 120 -5.21 5.40 -3.33
N PHE A 121 -5.41 4.09 -3.48
CA PHE A 121 -6.65 3.44 -3.02
C PHE A 121 -6.82 3.55 -1.50
N LEU A 122 -5.75 3.29 -0.74
CA LEU A 122 -5.75 3.39 0.72
C LEU A 122 -6.14 4.80 1.16
N LEU A 123 -5.51 5.83 0.60
CA LEU A 123 -5.82 7.23 0.88
C LEU A 123 -7.26 7.58 0.51
N ARG A 124 -7.75 7.12 -0.65
CA ARG A 124 -9.13 7.30 -1.09
C ARG A 124 -10.13 6.75 -0.07
N SER A 125 -9.91 5.52 0.40
CA SER A 125 -10.76 4.90 1.41
C SER A 125 -10.75 5.67 2.74
N TYR A 126 -9.61 6.22 3.16
CA TYR A 126 -9.51 7.00 4.39
C TYR A 126 -10.37 8.28 4.34
N VAL A 127 -10.32 9.00 3.23
CA VAL A 127 -11.10 10.23 3.03
C VAL A 127 -12.59 9.94 2.97
N GLU A 128 -13.00 8.86 2.30
CA GLU A 128 -14.42 8.49 2.17
C GLU A 128 -15.09 8.21 3.53
N VAL A 129 -14.33 7.73 4.53
CA VAL A 129 -14.83 7.50 5.88
C VAL A 129 -14.99 8.81 6.69
N LYS A 130 -14.27 9.87 6.33
CA LYS A 130 -14.26 11.14 7.08
C LYS A 130 -15.32 12.10 6.54
N LYS A 131 -16.33 12.42 7.36
CA LYS A 131 -17.42 13.35 6.98
C LYS A 131 -16.96 14.76 6.59
N ARG A 132 -15.81 15.21 7.10
CA ARG A 132 -15.28 16.57 6.92
C ARG A 132 -14.25 16.68 5.80
N ILE A 133 -13.94 15.59 5.11
CA ILE A 133 -12.95 15.56 4.03
C ILE A 133 -13.66 15.04 2.77
N LYS A 134 -13.47 15.74 1.65
CA LYS A 134 -14.06 15.35 0.35
C LYS A 134 -13.02 15.39 -0.74
N TRP A 135 -13.10 14.42 -1.65
CA TRP A 135 -12.30 14.40 -2.87
C TRP A 135 -12.71 15.53 -3.80
N CYS A 136 -11.74 16.17 -4.45
CA CYS A 136 -12.03 17.08 -5.54
C CYS A 136 -12.66 16.32 -6.72
N PRO A 137 -13.80 16.77 -7.28
CA PRO A 137 -14.46 16.09 -8.39
C PRO A 137 -13.82 16.38 -9.76
N SER A 138 -12.83 17.27 -9.83
CA SER A 138 -12.15 17.61 -11.08
C SER A 138 -11.45 16.37 -11.65
N PRO A 139 -11.55 16.12 -12.98
CA PRO A 139 -10.71 15.12 -13.63
C PRO A 139 -9.24 15.48 -13.39
N ASP A 140 -8.40 14.46 -13.21
CA ASP A 140 -6.96 14.56 -12.96
C ASP A 140 -6.55 15.30 -11.66
N CYS A 141 -7.48 15.45 -10.70
CA CYS A 141 -7.17 16.02 -9.39
C CYS A 141 -7.26 14.97 -8.27
N ASP A 142 -6.09 14.60 -7.72
CA ASP A 142 -5.98 13.69 -6.57
C ASP A 142 -5.91 14.45 -5.23
N ASN A 143 -6.50 15.65 -5.14
CA ASN A 143 -6.54 16.42 -3.90
C ASN A 143 -7.82 16.12 -3.12
N ALA A 144 -7.68 16.06 -1.79
CA ALA A 144 -8.79 16.04 -0.86
C ALA A 144 -8.80 17.34 -0.04
N VAL A 145 -10.00 17.90 0.19
CA VAL A 145 -10.19 19.15 0.92
C VAL A 145 -10.90 18.85 2.23
N GLU A 146 -10.33 19.32 3.34
CA GLU A 146 -10.98 19.31 4.66
C GLU A 146 -11.70 20.65 4.88
N PHE A 147 -12.95 20.60 5.35
CA PHE A 147 -13.73 21.79 5.67
C PHE A 147 -14.06 21.86 7.17
N VAL A 148 -13.96 23.07 7.72
CA VAL A 148 -14.20 23.36 9.14
C VAL A 148 -15.34 24.38 9.24
N GLY A 149 -16.58 23.91 9.45
CA GLY A 149 -17.75 24.77 9.67
C GLY A 149 -18.84 24.66 8.61
N GLY A 150 -19.99 25.32 8.86
CA GLY A 150 -21.28 25.11 8.17
C GLY A 150 -21.43 25.67 6.75
N SER A 151 -20.34 25.97 6.05
CA SER A 151 -20.36 26.28 4.62
C SER A 151 -19.87 25.05 3.86
N TYR A 152 -20.67 24.58 2.91
CA TYR A 152 -20.35 23.40 2.10
C TYR A 152 -19.49 23.75 0.88
N ASP A 153 -19.42 25.03 0.50
CA ASP A 153 -18.60 25.48 -0.62
C ASP A 153 -17.10 25.43 -0.27
N VAL A 154 -16.37 24.58 -0.99
CA VAL A 154 -14.93 24.34 -0.83
C VAL A 154 -14.18 24.63 -2.12
N SER A 155 -12.99 25.22 -1.98
CA SER A 155 -12.08 25.51 -3.08
C SER A 155 -10.86 24.59 -3.02
N CYS A 156 -10.64 23.82 -4.09
CA CYS A 156 -9.44 23.01 -4.22
C CYS A 156 -8.26 23.84 -4.75
N ASN A 157 -7.03 23.40 -4.46
CA ASN A 157 -5.80 24.01 -5.00
C ASN A 157 -5.71 23.93 -6.54
N CYS A 158 -6.47 23.04 -7.18
CA CYS A 158 -6.62 23.01 -8.65
C CYS A 158 -7.56 24.10 -9.20
N LYS A 159 -8.04 25.02 -8.35
CA LYS A 159 -9.00 26.10 -8.66
C LYS A 159 -10.43 25.62 -8.96
N HIS A 160 -10.70 24.33 -8.79
CA HIS A 160 -12.06 23.80 -8.87
C HIS A 160 -12.82 24.09 -7.57
N ASN A 161 -14.01 24.66 -7.69
CA ASN A 161 -14.92 24.94 -6.57
C ASN A 161 -16.07 23.96 -6.61
N PHE A 162 -16.44 23.38 -5.47
CA PHE A 162 -17.51 22.41 -5.36
C PHE A 162 -18.18 22.49 -3.97
N CYS A 163 -19.34 21.85 -3.84
CA CYS A 163 -20.20 21.81 -2.65
C CYS A 163 -20.25 20.37 -2.09
#